data_AF-A0AAV2TA46-F1
#
_entry.id   AF-A0AAV2TA46-F1
#
_cell.length_a   1.000
_cell.length_b   1.000
_cell.length_c   1.000
_cell.angle_alpha   90.00
_cell.angle_beta   90.00
_cell.angle_gamma   90.00
#
_symmetry.space_group_name_H-M   'P 1'
#
loop_
_entity.id
_entity.type
_entity.pdbx_description
1 polymer ?
#
loop_
_entity_poly.entity_id
_entity_poly.type
_entity_poly.pdbx_seq_one_letter_code
_entity_poly.pdbx_strand_id
1 'polypeptide(L)'
;MECWVFRPAGGLFAYMIALALNAVRGCLFTCFDAYGSPCNPWYRFLAGKTEFIWVGITWALQMIGAAAALQFAQFWWSFRWTKFHALRDDLAKSVSATRFSPDPEVRRKVPPDLNVSPAVGFFVEAAGALTEYFLVSLSTCALQIWNGRDCYPSSATACADSATGGALIGYDNDERNTLNLSPTKMRIQLWVSYLIRLLLTLTLTSQCLALTGAYINPANASVQAWGVGGVPPLTHLLVYWIGPLFGVWVSFSLERLFVGSLQRRAPMRRRSFAVQTQAIGEAVELLPSPARSQMLRHKSSSVARSSKRTHSSSSPNLSDCTKSSRRGQCAFSMDDLNRSHFTHESTRKNSCHSPTREQSPSRL
;
A
#
# COMPACT_ATOMS: atom_id res chain seq x y z
N MET A 1 -10.56 5.64 -10.97
CA MET A 1 -9.54 5.97 -12.00
C MET A 1 -10.24 6.15 -13.34
N GLU A 2 -10.24 7.38 -13.85
CA GLU A 2 -11.10 7.85 -14.95
C GLU A 2 -10.30 8.09 -16.25
N CYS A 3 -9.53 7.12 -16.71
CA CYS A 3 -8.64 7.38 -17.84
C CYS A 3 -9.24 6.98 -19.20
N TRP A 4 -10.23 6.08 -19.24
CA TRP A 4 -10.93 5.65 -20.47
C TRP A 4 -11.61 6.80 -21.22
N VAL A 5 -11.76 7.96 -20.57
CA VAL A 5 -12.28 9.23 -21.09
C VAL A 5 -11.43 9.80 -22.20
N PHE A 6 -10.11 9.70 -22.02
CA PHE A 6 -9.15 10.25 -22.94
C PHE A 6 -8.84 9.31 -24.10
N ARG A 7 -9.03 7.99 -23.92
CA ARG A 7 -8.67 7.01 -24.95
C ARG A 7 -9.39 7.26 -26.30
N PRO A 8 -10.69 7.60 -26.36
CA PRO A 8 -11.37 7.93 -27.61
C PRO A 8 -11.14 9.37 -28.09
N ALA A 9 -11.00 10.35 -27.18
CA ALA A 9 -10.95 11.78 -27.53
C ALA A 9 -9.51 12.33 -27.72
N GLY A 10 -8.55 11.82 -26.96
CA GLY A 10 -7.14 12.22 -26.97
C GLY A 10 -6.17 11.03 -27.11
N GLY A 11 -6.67 9.85 -27.46
CA GLY A 11 -5.87 8.64 -27.64
C GLY A 11 -5.28 8.07 -26.35
N LEU A 12 -4.41 7.07 -26.52
CA LEU A 12 -3.67 6.46 -25.41
C LEU A 12 -2.85 7.48 -24.63
N PHE A 13 -2.26 8.47 -25.31
CA PHE A 13 -1.39 9.47 -24.69
C PHE A 13 -2.11 10.31 -23.62
N ALA A 14 -3.30 10.83 -23.92
CA ALA A 14 -4.05 11.63 -22.96
C ALA A 14 -4.58 10.77 -21.78
N TYR A 15 -4.85 9.48 -22.01
CA TYR A 15 -5.13 8.51 -20.94
C TYR A 15 -3.95 8.41 -19.97
N MET A 16 -2.73 8.30 -20.51
CA MET A 16 -1.50 8.23 -19.70
C MET A 16 -1.27 9.50 -18.90
N ILE A 17 -1.50 10.68 -19.48
CA ILE A 17 -1.38 11.96 -18.78
C ILE A 17 -2.37 12.04 -17.62
N ALA A 18 -3.62 11.67 -17.83
CA ALA A 18 -4.62 11.70 -16.76
C ALA A 18 -4.29 10.74 -15.62
N LEU A 19 -3.76 9.57 -15.95
CA LEU A 19 -3.30 8.60 -14.96
C LEU A 19 -2.10 9.15 -14.18
N ALA A 20 -1.15 9.80 -14.88
CA ALA A 20 -0.01 10.47 -14.28
C ALA A 20 -0.42 11.59 -13.32
N LEU A 21 -1.34 12.47 -13.74
CA LEU A 21 -1.86 13.57 -12.92
C LEU A 21 -2.60 13.06 -11.69
N ASN A 22 -3.40 12.00 -11.83
CA ASN A 22 -4.05 11.35 -10.70
C ASN A 22 -3.06 10.70 -9.74
N ALA A 23 -2.00 10.07 -10.26
CA ALA A 23 -0.94 9.51 -9.43
C ALA A 23 -0.19 10.61 -8.67
N VAL A 24 0.18 11.71 -9.34
CA VAL A 24 0.81 12.89 -8.72
C VAL A 24 -0.10 13.50 -7.66
N ARG A 25 -1.39 13.68 -7.95
CA ARG A 25 -2.39 14.16 -7.00
C ARG A 25 -2.49 13.21 -5.80
N GLY A 26 -2.55 11.90 -6.05
CA GLY A 26 -2.49 10.89 -5.01
C GLY A 26 -1.27 11.10 -4.13
N CYS A 27 -0.07 11.09 -4.72
CA CYS A 27 1.18 11.29 -4.00
C CYS A 27 1.24 12.60 -3.18
N LEU A 28 0.62 13.68 -3.65
CA LEU A 28 0.61 14.98 -2.97
C LEU A 28 -0.41 15.06 -1.82
N PHE A 29 -1.56 14.41 -1.95
CA PHE A 29 -2.69 14.58 -1.03
C PHE A 29 -3.00 13.36 -0.17
N THR A 30 -2.53 12.16 -0.53
CA THR A 30 -2.59 10.98 0.34
C THR A 30 -1.43 11.03 1.33
N CYS A 31 -1.55 11.91 2.31
CA CYS A 31 -0.81 11.80 3.55
C CYS A 31 -1.51 10.74 4.43
N PHE A 32 -0.77 10.00 5.26
CA PHE A 32 -1.28 9.09 6.31
C PHE A 32 -1.79 7.71 5.88
N ASP A 33 -0.88 6.83 5.42
CA ASP A 33 -1.10 5.36 5.41
C ASP A 33 -2.35 4.89 4.61
N ALA A 34 -2.98 5.80 3.87
CA ALA A 34 -4.21 5.62 3.12
C ALA A 34 -3.88 5.02 1.75
N TYR A 35 -3.44 3.77 1.77
CA TYR A 35 -3.20 3.05 0.54
C TYR A 35 -4.52 2.62 -0.06
N GLY A 36 -4.88 3.20 -1.20
CA GLY A 36 -6.14 2.91 -1.91
C GLY A 36 -6.19 1.54 -2.61
N SER A 37 -5.36 0.57 -2.20
CA SER A 37 -5.25 -0.76 -2.83
C SER A 37 -5.16 -1.88 -1.79
N PRO A 38 -5.93 -2.98 -1.94
CA PRO A 38 -5.84 -4.20 -1.13
C PRO A 38 -4.45 -4.84 -1.08
N CYS A 39 -3.62 -4.59 -2.09
CA CYS A 39 -2.25 -5.09 -2.16
C CYS A 39 -1.37 -4.56 -1.01
N ASN A 40 -1.66 -3.39 -0.46
CA ASN A 40 -0.83 -2.78 0.57
C ASN A 40 -0.97 -3.40 1.96
N PRO A 41 -2.18 -3.50 2.55
CA PRO A 41 -2.32 -4.20 3.83
C PRO A 41 -1.85 -5.66 3.72
N TRP A 42 -1.97 -6.28 2.55
CA TRP A 42 -1.38 -7.59 2.28
C TRP A 42 0.16 -7.59 2.39
N TYR A 43 0.83 -6.64 1.72
CA TYR A 43 2.29 -6.47 1.87
C TYR A 43 2.70 -6.23 3.32
N ARG A 44 1.97 -5.39 4.07
CA ARG A 44 2.26 -5.12 5.50
C ARG A 44 2.10 -6.37 6.36
N PHE A 45 1.10 -7.20 6.09
CA PHE A 45 0.93 -8.49 6.74
C PHE A 45 2.10 -9.43 6.45
N LEU A 46 2.53 -9.56 5.18
CA LEU A 46 3.72 -10.34 4.82
C LEU A 46 4.99 -9.84 5.51
N ALA A 47 5.11 -8.52 5.68
CA ALA A 47 6.19 -7.87 6.40
C ALA A 47 6.10 -8.01 7.94
N GLY A 48 5.06 -8.63 8.48
CA GLY A 48 4.84 -8.78 9.93
C GLY A 48 4.47 -7.46 10.63
N LYS A 49 3.99 -6.47 9.90
CA LYS A 49 3.65 -5.12 10.42
C LYS A 49 2.18 -4.94 10.78
N THR A 50 1.32 -5.87 10.38
CA THR A 50 -0.13 -5.77 10.54
C THR A 50 -0.68 -7.17 10.71
N GLU A 51 -1.62 -7.36 11.63
CA GLU A 51 -2.30 -8.63 11.82
C GLU A 51 -3.33 -8.88 10.72
N PHE A 52 -3.66 -10.14 10.45
CA PHE A 52 -4.57 -10.51 9.37
C PHE A 52 -5.99 -9.92 9.54
N ILE A 53 -6.46 -9.73 10.78
CA ILE A 53 -7.78 -9.13 11.04
C ILE A 53 -7.88 -7.70 10.49
N TRP A 54 -6.81 -6.92 10.65
CA TRP A 54 -6.71 -5.55 10.14
C TRP A 54 -6.60 -5.49 8.63
N VAL A 55 -6.02 -6.52 7.99
CA VAL A 55 -6.05 -6.67 6.53
C VAL A 55 -7.49 -6.79 6.04
N GLY A 56 -8.29 -7.67 6.66
CA GLY A 56 -9.70 -7.87 6.31
C GLY A 56 -10.54 -6.60 6.48
N ILE A 57 -10.37 -5.89 7.60
CA ILE A 57 -11.05 -4.61 7.85
C ILE A 57 -10.66 -3.57 6.80
N THR A 58 -9.36 -3.47 6.48
CA THR A 58 -8.87 -2.51 5.48
C THR A 58 -9.41 -2.82 4.08
N TRP A 59 -9.46 -4.10 3.69
CA TRP A 59 -10.07 -4.51 2.41
C TRP A 59 -11.55 -4.13 2.34
N ALA A 60 -12.32 -4.35 3.41
CA ALA A 60 -13.72 -3.96 3.46
C ALA A 60 -13.90 -2.44 3.31
N LEU A 61 -13.11 -1.64 4.04
CA LEU A 61 -13.14 -0.18 3.95
C LEU A 61 -12.73 0.32 2.55
N GLN A 62 -11.71 -0.29 1.93
CA GLN A 62 -11.30 0.04 0.56
C GLN A 62 -12.38 -0.31 -0.46
N MET A 63 -13.09 -1.42 -0.29
CA MET A 63 -14.23 -1.79 -1.13
C MET A 63 -15.39 -0.78 -0.99
N ILE A 64 -15.72 -0.38 0.23
CA ILE A 64 -16.74 0.65 0.50
C ILE A 64 -16.32 1.98 -0.13
N GLY A 65 -15.07 2.40 0.07
CA GLY A 65 -14.54 3.63 -0.52
C GLY A 65 -14.54 3.61 -2.04
N ALA A 66 -14.14 2.50 -2.65
CA ALA A 66 -14.18 2.32 -4.11
C ALA A 66 -15.62 2.36 -4.64
N ALA A 67 -16.56 1.71 -3.95
CA ALA A 67 -17.98 1.73 -4.31
C ALA A 67 -18.58 3.14 -4.20
N ALA A 68 -18.30 3.85 -3.10
CA ALA A 68 -18.74 5.23 -2.89
C ALA A 68 -18.15 6.18 -3.96
N ALA A 69 -16.87 6.01 -4.30
CA ALA A 69 -16.24 6.78 -5.37
C ALA A 69 -16.89 6.52 -6.74
N LEU A 70 -17.24 5.27 -7.06
CA LEU A 70 -17.96 4.97 -8.30
C LEU A 70 -19.36 5.58 -8.31
N GLN A 71 -20.11 5.49 -7.20
CA GLN A 71 -21.44 6.10 -7.10
C GLN A 71 -21.38 7.62 -7.25
N PHE A 72 -20.41 8.27 -6.60
CA PHE A 72 -20.19 9.70 -6.74
C PHE A 72 -19.83 10.08 -8.18
N ALA A 73 -19.00 9.28 -8.86
CA ALA A 73 -18.68 9.49 -10.27
C ALA A 73 -19.92 9.33 -11.17
N GLN A 74 -20.77 8.33 -10.91
CA GLN A 74 -22.03 8.15 -11.64
C GLN A 74 -22.98 9.33 -11.43
N PHE A 75 -23.13 9.79 -10.19
CA PHE A 75 -23.88 11.01 -9.87
C PHE A 75 -23.32 12.22 -10.62
N TRP A 76 -22.00 12.40 -10.62
CA TRP A 76 -21.34 13.47 -11.35
C TRP A 76 -21.57 13.40 -12.87
N TRP A 77 -21.52 12.21 -13.47
CA TRP A 77 -21.79 12.03 -14.90
C TRP A 77 -23.25 12.28 -15.26
N SER A 78 -24.18 12.03 -14.33
CA SER A 78 -25.62 12.27 -14.53
C SER A 78 -25.97 13.74 -14.78
N PHE A 79 -25.08 14.69 -14.44
CA PHE A 79 -25.27 16.10 -14.78
C PHE A 79 -25.15 16.39 -16.28
N ARG A 80 -24.54 15.49 -17.06
CA ARG A 80 -24.42 15.57 -18.53
C ARG A 80 -23.92 16.93 -19.06
N TRP A 81 -23.09 17.66 -18.29
CA TRP A 81 -22.59 19.01 -18.65
C TRP A 81 -21.85 19.06 -19.98
N THR A 82 -21.23 17.96 -20.37
CA THR A 82 -20.59 17.82 -21.68
C THR A 82 -21.10 16.55 -22.37
N LYS A 83 -20.97 16.48 -23.70
CA LYS A 83 -21.24 15.24 -24.48
C LYS A 83 -20.54 14.02 -23.86
N PHE A 84 -19.39 14.23 -23.26
CA PHE A 84 -18.62 13.19 -22.58
C PHE A 84 -19.31 12.69 -21.29
N HIS A 85 -19.79 13.59 -20.42
CA HIS A 85 -20.54 13.19 -19.22
C HIS A 85 -21.80 12.43 -19.60
N ALA A 86 -22.49 12.88 -20.66
CA ALA A 86 -23.66 12.18 -21.20
C ALA A 86 -23.36 10.73 -21.62
N LEU A 87 -22.30 10.51 -22.41
CA LEU A 87 -21.89 9.16 -22.82
C LEU A 87 -21.50 8.27 -21.63
N ARG A 88 -20.92 8.85 -20.57
CA ARG A 88 -20.55 8.09 -19.37
C ARG A 88 -21.74 7.69 -18.54
N ASP A 89 -22.70 8.58 -18.37
CA ASP A 89 -23.95 8.29 -17.69
C ASP A 89 -24.71 7.17 -18.44
N ASP A 90 -24.79 7.26 -19.77
CA ASP A 90 -25.41 6.24 -20.60
C ASP A 90 -24.69 4.88 -20.49
N LEU A 91 -23.34 4.89 -20.53
CA LEU A 91 -22.53 3.68 -20.32
C LEU A 91 -22.74 3.11 -18.91
N ALA A 92 -22.67 3.94 -17.87
CA ALA A 92 -22.83 3.52 -16.49
C ALA A 92 -24.21 2.89 -16.24
N LYS A 93 -25.27 3.48 -16.82
CA LYS A 93 -26.62 2.91 -16.81
C LYS A 93 -26.67 1.57 -17.55
N SER A 94 -26.05 1.47 -18.73
CA SER A 94 -26.00 0.22 -19.49
C SER A 94 -25.24 -0.91 -18.75
N VAL A 95 -24.12 -0.59 -18.11
CA VAL A 95 -23.33 -1.54 -17.30
C VAL A 95 -24.11 -1.95 -16.06
N SER A 96 -24.77 -1.00 -15.38
CA SER A 96 -25.57 -1.29 -14.18
C SER A 96 -26.78 -2.17 -14.51
N ALA A 97 -27.46 -1.91 -15.64
CA ALA A 97 -28.58 -2.71 -16.10
C ALA A 97 -28.16 -4.14 -16.50
N THR A 98 -26.94 -4.32 -17.01
CA THR A 98 -26.44 -5.64 -17.43
C THR A 98 -25.83 -6.44 -16.29
N ARG A 99 -25.15 -5.80 -15.33
CA ARG A 99 -24.41 -6.43 -14.22
C ARG A 99 -25.21 -7.47 -13.43
N PHE A 100 -26.49 -7.20 -13.18
CA PHE A 100 -27.38 -8.07 -12.40
C PHE A 100 -28.48 -8.71 -13.25
N SER A 101 -28.37 -8.65 -14.57
CA SER A 101 -29.36 -9.31 -15.43
C SER A 101 -29.25 -10.83 -15.27
N PRO A 102 -30.36 -11.53 -14.99
CA PRO A 102 -30.37 -13.00 -14.95
C PRO A 102 -30.07 -13.58 -16.34
N ASP A 103 -30.41 -12.85 -17.41
CA ASP A 103 -30.18 -13.26 -18.79
C ASP A 103 -28.68 -13.19 -19.16
N PRO A 104 -28.03 -14.32 -19.49
CA PRO A 104 -26.64 -14.33 -19.93
C PRO A 104 -26.42 -13.59 -21.25
N GLU A 105 -27.39 -13.52 -22.16
CA GLU A 105 -27.26 -12.82 -23.44
C GLU A 105 -27.18 -11.30 -23.25
N VAL A 106 -27.96 -10.77 -22.31
CA VAL A 106 -27.90 -9.34 -21.94
C VAL A 106 -26.53 -8.99 -21.36
N ARG A 107 -25.94 -9.89 -20.54
CA ARG A 107 -24.60 -9.69 -19.96
C ARG A 107 -23.49 -9.67 -21.01
N ARG A 108 -23.64 -10.42 -22.11
CA ARG A 108 -22.65 -10.51 -23.20
C ARG A 108 -22.61 -9.27 -24.09
N LYS A 109 -23.61 -8.39 -24.02
CA LYS A 109 -23.64 -7.15 -24.82
C LYS A 109 -22.54 -6.16 -24.45
N VAL A 110 -22.04 -6.21 -23.22
CA VAL A 110 -20.91 -5.39 -22.78
C VAL A 110 -19.65 -6.26 -22.91
N PRO A 111 -18.61 -5.82 -23.62
CA PRO A 111 -17.38 -6.59 -23.72
C PRO A 111 -16.74 -6.74 -22.33
N PRO A 112 -16.20 -7.92 -21.98
CA PRO A 112 -15.48 -8.10 -20.72
C PRO A 112 -14.15 -7.32 -20.75
N ASP A 113 -13.70 -6.86 -19.58
CA ASP A 113 -12.36 -6.27 -19.44
C ASP A 113 -11.24 -7.32 -19.56
N LEU A 114 -11.57 -8.59 -19.30
CA LEU A 114 -10.68 -9.73 -19.46
C LEU A 114 -10.79 -10.29 -20.90
N ASN A 115 -9.85 -9.92 -21.76
CA ASN A 115 -9.78 -10.32 -23.17
C ASN A 115 -8.84 -11.52 -23.43
N VAL A 116 -8.21 -12.04 -22.38
CA VAL A 116 -7.25 -13.15 -22.44
C VAL A 116 -7.75 -14.33 -21.60
N SER A 117 -7.08 -15.49 -21.75
CA SER A 117 -7.39 -16.63 -20.90
C SER A 117 -7.17 -16.29 -19.41
N PRO A 118 -7.91 -16.91 -18.48
CA PRO A 118 -7.74 -16.65 -17.04
C PRO A 118 -6.31 -16.81 -16.54
N ALA A 119 -5.56 -17.78 -17.07
CA ALA A 119 -4.16 -17.99 -16.71
C ALA A 119 -3.27 -16.82 -17.15
N VAL A 120 -3.42 -16.35 -18.39
CA VAL A 120 -2.67 -15.18 -18.88
C VAL A 120 -3.06 -13.94 -18.10
N GLY A 121 -4.35 -13.73 -17.85
CA GLY A 121 -4.84 -12.60 -17.07
C GLY A 121 -4.28 -12.59 -15.64
N PHE A 122 -4.25 -13.74 -14.98
CA PHE A 122 -3.61 -13.91 -13.67
C PHE A 122 -2.16 -13.45 -13.68
N PHE A 123 -1.36 -13.91 -14.65
CA PHE A 123 0.05 -13.53 -14.74
C PHE A 123 0.26 -12.07 -15.11
N VAL A 124 -0.60 -11.48 -15.94
CA VAL A 124 -0.56 -10.05 -16.29
C VAL A 124 -0.79 -9.19 -15.05
N GLU A 125 -1.85 -9.48 -14.28
CA GLU A 125 -2.16 -8.74 -13.05
C GLU A 125 -1.11 -8.97 -11.95
N ALA A 126 -0.62 -10.20 -11.80
CA ALA A 126 0.47 -10.53 -10.88
C ALA A 126 1.78 -9.81 -11.25
N ALA A 127 2.15 -9.78 -12.53
CA ALA A 127 3.35 -9.09 -13.00
C ALA A 127 3.24 -7.57 -12.81
N GLY A 128 2.05 -6.99 -13.01
CA GLY A 128 1.77 -5.59 -12.72
C GLY A 128 2.01 -5.25 -11.25
N ALA A 129 1.41 -6.00 -10.32
CA ALA A 129 1.58 -5.80 -8.89
C ALA A 129 3.03 -6.07 -8.43
N LEU A 130 3.67 -7.13 -8.93
CA LEU A 130 5.08 -7.43 -8.68
C LEU A 130 5.96 -6.23 -9.06
N THR A 131 5.76 -5.69 -10.27
CA THR A 131 6.59 -4.60 -10.78
C THR A 131 6.42 -3.33 -9.95
N GLU A 132 5.18 -2.99 -9.59
CA GLU A 132 4.91 -1.81 -8.76
C GLU A 132 5.65 -1.87 -7.41
N TYR A 133 5.52 -2.98 -6.68
CA TYR A 133 6.13 -3.13 -5.36
C TYR A 133 7.64 -3.30 -5.44
N PHE A 134 8.13 -4.08 -6.40
CA PHE A 134 9.56 -4.35 -6.53
C PHE A 134 10.33 -3.11 -6.99
N LEU A 135 9.76 -2.30 -7.88
CA LEU A 135 10.34 -1.02 -8.29
C LEU A 135 10.46 -0.06 -7.11
N VAL A 136 9.49 -0.04 -6.18
CA VAL A 136 9.59 0.80 -4.97
C VAL A 136 10.78 0.38 -4.12
N SER A 137 10.95 -0.92 -3.88
CA SER A 137 12.07 -1.45 -3.08
C SER A 137 13.43 -1.19 -3.78
N LEU A 138 13.52 -1.44 -5.09
CA LEU A 138 14.73 -1.15 -5.89
C LEU A 138 15.10 0.32 -5.88
N SER A 139 14.13 1.20 -6.13
CA SER A 139 14.31 2.65 -6.10
C SER A 139 14.81 3.12 -4.74
N THR A 140 14.24 2.60 -3.65
CA THR A 140 14.64 3.00 -2.30
C THR A 140 16.07 2.53 -1.98
N CYS A 141 16.41 1.31 -2.36
CA CYS A 141 17.76 0.76 -2.23
C CYS A 141 18.79 1.57 -3.05
N ALA A 142 18.46 1.91 -4.30
CA ALA A 142 19.31 2.72 -5.17
C ALA A 142 19.55 4.12 -4.59
N LEU A 143 18.52 4.75 -4.02
CA LEU A 143 18.65 6.04 -3.33
C LEU A 143 19.51 5.96 -2.07
N GLN A 144 19.41 4.87 -1.30
CA GLN A 144 20.26 4.66 -0.13
C GLN A 144 21.73 4.52 -0.54
N ILE A 145 22.02 3.68 -1.55
CA ILE A 145 23.37 3.48 -2.08
C ILE A 145 23.94 4.79 -2.65
N TRP A 146 23.14 5.55 -3.41
CA TRP A 146 23.53 6.85 -3.94
C TRP A 146 23.96 7.80 -2.82
N ASN A 147 23.24 7.78 -1.70
CA ASN A 147 23.52 8.62 -0.54
C ASN A 147 24.61 8.03 0.38
N GLY A 148 25.33 7.00 -0.07
CA GLY A 148 26.41 6.36 0.68
C GLY A 148 25.93 5.59 1.92
N ARG A 149 24.64 5.26 2.00
CA ARG A 149 24.04 4.45 3.06
C ARG A 149 23.94 3.00 2.61
N ASP A 150 24.03 2.08 3.57
CA ASP A 150 23.77 0.68 3.28
C ASP A 150 22.31 0.49 2.88
N CYS A 151 22.09 -0.43 1.95
CA CYS A 151 20.75 -0.79 1.52
C CYS A 151 20.06 -1.63 2.60
N TYR A 152 19.03 -1.07 3.21
CA TYR A 152 18.16 -1.76 4.15
C TYR A 152 16.85 -2.12 3.47
N PRO A 153 16.20 -3.23 3.88
CA PRO A 153 14.86 -3.55 3.41
C PRO A 153 13.91 -2.48 3.94
N SER A 154 13.74 -1.44 3.15
CA SER A 154 12.77 -0.40 3.40
C SER A 154 11.46 -0.92 2.89
N SER A 155 10.49 -1.03 3.80
CA SER A 155 9.09 -1.26 3.45
C SER A 155 8.73 -0.42 2.24
N ALA A 156 8.15 -1.02 1.21
CA ALA A 156 7.57 -0.26 0.09
C ALA A 156 6.57 0.82 0.58
N THR A 157 6.09 0.68 1.82
CA THR A 157 5.19 1.60 2.53
C THR A 157 5.91 2.71 3.35
N ALA A 158 7.24 2.67 3.50
CA ALA A 158 7.95 3.57 4.41
C ALA A 158 8.03 5.03 3.91
N CYS A 159 7.85 5.26 2.60
CA CYS A 159 7.86 6.61 2.02
C CYS A 159 6.79 7.53 2.61
N ALA A 160 5.67 6.98 3.10
CA ALA A 160 4.61 7.76 3.75
C ALA A 160 4.94 8.10 5.21
N ASP A 161 5.58 7.19 5.94
CA ASP A 161 5.91 7.37 7.36
C ASP A 161 6.99 8.44 7.57
N SER A 162 7.84 8.66 6.56
CA SER A 162 8.95 9.61 6.61
C SER A 162 8.57 11.09 6.37
N ALA A 163 7.35 11.40 5.94
CA ALA A 163 6.93 12.80 5.75
C ALA A 163 6.68 13.54 7.07
N THR A 164 6.41 12.80 8.15
CA THR A 164 6.50 13.31 9.52
C THR A 164 7.96 13.27 9.96
N GLY A 165 8.67 14.38 9.80
CA GLY A 165 10.10 14.57 10.06
C GLY A 165 10.61 14.32 11.50
N GLY A 166 9.95 13.48 12.29
CA GLY A 166 10.34 13.12 13.66
C GLY A 166 11.07 11.78 13.80
N ALA A 167 10.91 10.84 12.87
CA ALA A 167 11.44 9.47 13.07
C ALA A 167 12.90 9.26 12.64
N LEU A 168 13.53 10.25 12.00
CA LEU A 168 14.96 10.21 11.62
C LEU A 168 15.87 10.96 12.61
N ILE A 169 15.31 11.46 13.72
CA ILE A 169 16.04 12.21 14.77
C ILE A 169 16.36 11.33 16.00
N GLY A 170 15.81 10.12 16.10
CA GLY A 170 16.09 9.19 17.20
C GLY A 170 17.03 8.06 16.76
N TYR A 171 18.17 7.92 17.44
CA TYR A 171 19.23 6.91 17.25
C TYR A 171 20.24 7.18 16.12
N ASP A 172 21.12 8.17 16.30
CA ASP A 172 22.46 7.91 16.84
C ASP A 172 23.20 9.26 17.02
N ASN A 173 24.00 9.41 18.07
CA ASN A 173 24.76 10.63 18.37
C ASN A 173 25.95 10.86 17.40
N ASP A 174 25.93 10.27 16.21
CA ASP A 174 27.01 10.36 15.21
C ASP A 174 26.81 11.58 14.29
N GLU A 175 26.52 12.71 14.94
CA GLU A 175 26.06 13.99 14.38
C GLU A 175 27.11 14.74 13.54
N ARG A 176 28.33 14.19 13.39
CA ARG A 176 29.47 14.95 12.83
C ARG A 176 29.86 14.60 11.40
N ASN A 177 29.36 13.49 10.85
CA ASN A 177 29.70 13.05 9.48
C ASN A 177 28.52 12.94 8.52
N THR A 178 27.31 13.33 8.93
CA THR A 178 26.19 13.64 8.03
C THR A 178 26.46 14.97 7.30
N LEU A 179 27.55 14.99 6.52
CA LEU A 179 27.90 16.04 5.59
C LEU A 179 26.68 16.45 4.75
N ASN A 180 26.14 17.63 5.01
CA ASN A 180 25.67 18.62 4.03
C ASN A 180 24.88 18.12 2.81
N LEU A 181 24.09 17.05 2.92
CA LEU A 181 23.10 16.77 1.89
C LEU A 181 21.98 17.78 2.09
N SER A 182 22.00 18.86 1.30
CA SER A 182 20.96 19.86 1.38
C SER A 182 19.60 19.18 1.22
N PRO A 183 18.57 19.56 2.02
CA PRO A 183 17.23 19.00 1.92
C PRO A 183 16.68 18.98 0.49
N THR A 184 17.13 19.94 -0.34
CA THR A 184 16.84 20.04 -1.77
C THR A 184 17.33 18.83 -2.57
N LYS A 185 18.55 18.32 -2.32
CA LYS A 185 19.10 17.16 -3.04
C LYS A 185 18.29 15.89 -2.76
N MET A 186 17.92 15.66 -1.50
CA MET A 186 17.10 14.49 -1.12
C MET A 186 15.70 14.56 -1.74
N ARG A 187 15.09 15.75 -1.78
CA ARG A 187 13.80 15.95 -2.45
C ARG A 187 13.87 15.67 -3.95
N ILE A 188 14.88 16.19 -4.65
CA ILE A 188 15.06 15.97 -6.10
C ILE A 188 15.22 14.48 -6.39
N GLN A 189 16.06 13.77 -5.63
CA GLN A 189 16.25 12.33 -5.77
C GLN A 189 14.94 11.54 -5.60
N LEU A 190 14.13 11.89 -4.59
CA LEU A 190 12.84 11.27 -4.36
C LEU A 190 11.88 11.52 -5.53
N TRP A 191 11.82 12.75 -6.03
CA TRP A 191 10.99 13.12 -7.18
C TRP A 191 11.41 12.42 -8.47
N VAL A 192 12.71 12.36 -8.76
CA VAL A 192 13.23 11.65 -9.94
C VAL A 192 12.90 10.16 -9.86
N SER A 193 13.14 9.54 -8.70
CA SER A 193 12.79 8.14 -8.45
C SER A 193 11.28 7.88 -8.59
N TYR A 194 10.45 8.77 -8.08
CA TYR A 194 9.00 8.71 -8.25
C TYR A 194 8.60 8.83 -9.73
N LEU A 195 9.16 9.78 -10.47
CA LEU A 195 8.84 10.01 -11.87
C LEU A 195 9.22 8.80 -12.74
N ILE A 196 10.40 8.22 -12.52
CA ILE A 196 10.84 7.02 -13.25
C ILE A 196 9.88 5.85 -12.97
N ARG A 197 9.55 5.60 -11.70
CA ARG A 197 8.59 4.55 -11.33
C ARG A 197 7.23 4.79 -11.97
N LEU A 198 6.73 6.02 -11.90
CA LEU A 198 5.48 6.42 -12.51
C LEU A 198 5.49 6.12 -14.01
N LEU A 199 6.52 6.55 -14.75
CA LEU A 199 6.63 6.30 -16.20
C LEU A 199 6.68 4.81 -16.54
N LEU A 200 7.40 4.00 -15.77
CA LEU A 200 7.45 2.55 -15.95
C LEU A 200 6.09 1.90 -15.70
N THR A 201 5.45 2.22 -14.57
CA THR A 201 4.11 1.71 -14.23
C THR A 201 3.09 2.12 -15.28
N LEU A 202 3.09 3.38 -15.70
CA LEU A 202 2.25 3.88 -16.79
C LEU A 202 2.47 3.08 -18.08
N THR A 203 3.73 2.88 -18.49
CA THR A 203 4.04 2.12 -19.70
C THR A 203 3.49 0.70 -19.60
N LEU A 204 3.68 0.01 -18.47
CA LEU A 204 3.13 -1.33 -18.27
C LEU A 204 1.60 -1.34 -18.27
N THR A 205 0.95 -0.43 -17.55
CA THR A 205 -0.51 -0.27 -17.57
C THR A 205 -1.02 -0.08 -18.99
N SER A 206 -0.33 0.71 -19.81
CA SER A 206 -0.73 0.95 -21.20
C SER A 206 -0.75 -0.32 -22.06
N GLN A 207 0.23 -1.21 -21.86
CA GLN A 207 0.33 -2.47 -22.58
C GLN A 207 -0.68 -3.51 -22.06
N CYS A 208 -0.90 -3.53 -20.74
CA CYS A 208 -1.81 -4.48 -20.10
C CYS A 208 -3.29 -4.06 -20.20
N LEU A 209 -3.60 -2.80 -20.54
CA LEU A 209 -4.97 -2.26 -20.57
C LEU A 209 -5.88 -3.05 -21.51
N ALA A 210 -5.37 -3.49 -22.66
CA ALA A 210 -6.14 -4.27 -23.63
C ALA A 210 -6.37 -5.72 -23.20
N LEU A 211 -5.55 -6.25 -22.28
CA LEU A 211 -5.57 -7.66 -21.89
C LEU A 211 -6.52 -7.91 -20.72
N THR A 212 -6.39 -7.12 -19.66
CA THR A 212 -7.12 -7.34 -18.39
C THR A 212 -7.80 -6.08 -17.86
N GLY A 213 -7.61 -4.93 -18.52
CA GLY A 213 -7.92 -3.62 -17.94
C GLY A 213 -6.83 -3.06 -17.02
N ALA A 214 -5.76 -3.83 -16.76
CA ALA A 214 -4.60 -3.46 -15.94
C ALA A 214 -4.98 -2.87 -14.58
N TYR A 215 -5.84 -3.57 -13.83
CA TYR A 215 -6.40 -3.02 -12.60
C TYR A 215 -5.34 -2.90 -11.50
N ILE A 216 -4.58 -3.98 -11.26
CA ILE A 216 -3.53 -4.15 -10.23
C ILE A 216 -4.04 -3.90 -8.78
N ASN A 217 -5.28 -3.44 -8.66
CA ASN A 217 -5.99 -3.03 -7.46
C ASN A 217 -7.30 -3.84 -7.39
N PRO A 218 -7.35 -4.88 -6.55
CA PRO A 218 -8.50 -5.78 -6.46
C PRO A 218 -9.83 -5.07 -6.13
N ALA A 219 -9.78 -4.02 -5.30
CA ALA A 219 -11.00 -3.29 -4.92
C ALA A 219 -11.57 -2.51 -6.10
N ASN A 220 -10.69 -1.86 -6.87
CA ASN A 220 -11.08 -1.15 -8.08
C ASN A 220 -11.64 -2.11 -9.15
N ALA A 221 -11.01 -3.27 -9.34
CA ALA A 221 -11.50 -4.29 -10.27
C ALA A 221 -12.89 -4.80 -9.89
N SER A 222 -13.11 -5.08 -8.60
CA SER A 222 -14.39 -5.60 -8.10
C SER A 222 -15.53 -4.61 -8.30
N VAL A 223 -15.30 -3.33 -8.02
CA VAL A 223 -16.35 -2.32 -8.15
C VAL A 223 -16.68 -2.00 -9.61
N GLN A 224 -15.70 -2.08 -10.50
CA GLN A 224 -15.88 -1.73 -11.91
C GLN A 224 -16.31 -2.91 -12.79
N ALA A 225 -15.63 -4.05 -12.70
CA ALA A 225 -15.71 -5.15 -13.66
C ALA A 225 -16.47 -6.39 -13.14
N TRP A 226 -16.88 -6.42 -11.86
CA TRP A 226 -17.61 -7.58 -11.34
C TRP A 226 -18.96 -7.77 -12.04
N GLY A 227 -19.17 -8.98 -12.57
CA GLY A 227 -20.38 -9.35 -13.30
C GLY A 227 -20.51 -8.73 -14.69
N VAL A 228 -19.53 -7.94 -15.15
CA VAL A 228 -19.53 -7.31 -16.47
C VAL A 228 -18.97 -8.28 -17.51
N GLY A 229 -19.59 -8.31 -18.69
CA GLY A 229 -19.15 -9.14 -19.82
C GLY A 229 -19.24 -10.65 -19.60
N GLY A 230 -20.01 -11.09 -18.61
CA GLY A 230 -20.24 -12.52 -18.35
C GLY A 230 -19.03 -13.27 -17.79
N VAL A 231 -17.99 -12.57 -17.30
CA VAL A 231 -16.85 -13.21 -16.65
C VAL A 231 -17.32 -13.95 -15.39
N PRO A 232 -17.03 -15.27 -15.24
CA PRO A 232 -17.42 -16.01 -14.05
C PRO A 232 -16.82 -15.39 -12.77
N PRO A 233 -17.56 -15.37 -11.63
CA PRO A 233 -17.06 -14.82 -10.38
C PRO A 233 -15.73 -15.41 -9.91
N LEU A 234 -15.55 -16.73 -10.06
CA LEU A 234 -14.30 -17.40 -9.69
C LEU A 234 -13.13 -16.95 -10.56
N THR A 235 -13.34 -16.77 -11.87
CA THR A 235 -12.35 -16.22 -12.79
C THR A 235 -11.96 -14.80 -12.40
N HIS A 236 -12.94 -13.97 -12.04
CA HIS A 236 -12.68 -12.60 -11.59
C HIS A 236 -11.84 -12.59 -10.31
N LEU A 237 -12.19 -13.39 -9.30
CA LEU A 237 -11.41 -13.51 -8.06
C LEU A 237 -9.98 -14.01 -8.33
N LEU A 238 -9.84 -15.05 -9.16
CA LEU A 238 -8.54 -15.60 -9.50
C LEU A 238 -7.64 -14.53 -10.14
N VAL A 239 -8.14 -13.86 -11.17
CA VAL A 239 -7.35 -12.89 -11.95
C VAL A 239 -7.09 -11.61 -11.16
N TYR A 240 -8.13 -11.00 -10.59
CA TYR A 240 -8.05 -9.64 -10.06
C TYR A 240 -7.80 -9.55 -8.56
N TRP A 241 -7.95 -10.64 -7.80
CA TRP A 241 -7.55 -10.69 -6.39
C TRP A 241 -6.29 -11.53 -6.20
N ILE A 242 -6.37 -12.82 -6.54
CA ILE A 242 -5.25 -13.74 -6.25
C ILE A 242 -4.03 -13.37 -7.08
N GLY A 243 -4.19 -12.97 -8.35
CA GLY A 243 -3.10 -12.48 -9.20
C GLY A 243 -2.28 -11.36 -8.56
N PRO A 244 -2.86 -10.17 -8.29
CA PRO A 244 -2.14 -9.08 -7.63
C PRO A 244 -1.55 -9.44 -6.28
N LEU A 245 -2.29 -10.16 -5.41
CA LEU A 245 -1.80 -10.58 -4.10
C LEU A 245 -0.59 -11.55 -4.22
N PHE A 246 -0.60 -12.43 -5.21
CA PHE A 246 0.52 -13.30 -5.54
C PHE A 246 1.72 -12.47 -6.04
N GLY A 247 1.49 -11.50 -6.92
CA GLY A 247 2.53 -10.57 -7.38
C GLY A 247 3.23 -9.83 -6.24
N VAL A 248 2.46 -9.32 -5.28
CA VAL A 248 2.98 -8.69 -4.05
C VAL A 248 3.81 -9.68 -3.22
N TRP A 249 3.34 -10.91 -3.06
CA TRP A 249 4.08 -11.95 -2.33
C TRP A 249 5.42 -12.27 -3.00
N VAL A 250 5.44 -12.43 -4.33
CA VAL A 250 6.69 -12.62 -5.09
C VAL A 250 7.61 -11.42 -4.92
N SER A 251 7.10 -10.19 -5.02
CA SER A 251 7.88 -8.97 -4.82
C SER A 251 8.56 -8.94 -3.45
N PHE A 252 7.80 -9.26 -2.41
CA PHE A 252 8.32 -9.31 -1.04
C PHE A 252 9.41 -10.36 -0.86
N SER A 253 9.23 -11.55 -1.43
CA SER A 253 10.26 -12.60 -1.42
C SER A 253 11.51 -12.17 -2.18
N LEU A 254 11.37 -11.55 -3.35
CA LEU A 254 12.50 -11.03 -4.13
C LEU A 254 13.25 -9.92 -3.41
N GLU A 255 12.53 -9.02 -2.72
CA GLU A 255 13.15 -7.97 -1.90
C GLU A 255 14.08 -8.58 -0.83
N ARG A 256 13.61 -9.60 -0.10
CA ARG A 256 14.41 -10.28 0.92
C ARG A 256 15.65 -10.96 0.34
N LEU A 257 15.49 -11.63 -0.80
CA LEU A 257 16.60 -12.29 -1.50
C LEU A 257 17.62 -11.27 -2.03
N PHE A 258 17.14 -10.17 -2.61
CA PHE A 258 17.97 -9.12 -3.20
C PHE A 258 18.76 -8.37 -2.14
N VAL A 259 18.08 -7.88 -1.10
CA VAL A 259 18.72 -7.17 0.02
C VAL A 259 19.70 -8.07 0.76
N GLY A 260 19.31 -9.32 1.05
CA GLY A 260 20.22 -10.29 1.70
C GLY A 260 21.43 -10.65 0.83
N SER A 261 21.32 -10.54 -0.50
CA SER A 261 22.45 -10.75 -1.41
C SER A 261 23.36 -9.51 -1.48
N LEU A 262 22.79 -8.31 -1.46
CA LEU A 262 23.56 -7.06 -1.41
C LEU A 262 24.33 -6.92 -0.10
N GLN A 263 23.70 -7.22 1.04
CA GLN A 263 24.35 -7.19 2.35
C GLN A 263 25.52 -8.17 2.46
N ARG A 264 25.42 -9.35 1.84
CA ARG A 264 26.52 -10.32 1.79
C ARG A 264 27.67 -9.88 0.88
N ARG A 265 27.38 -9.12 -0.17
CA ARG A 265 28.39 -8.68 -1.15
C ARG A 265 29.07 -7.38 -0.78
N ALA A 266 28.46 -6.52 0.03
CA ALA A 266 29.11 -5.32 0.52
C ALA A 266 30.28 -5.76 1.41
N PRO A 267 31.55 -5.63 0.95
CA PRO A 267 32.67 -5.93 1.82
C PRO A 267 32.56 -4.96 2.97
N MET A 268 32.39 -5.50 4.18
CA MET A 268 32.29 -4.76 5.43
C MET A 268 33.31 -3.62 5.35
N ARG A 269 32.83 -2.38 5.11
CA ARG A 269 33.69 -1.23 4.80
C ARG A 269 34.35 -0.78 6.11
N ARG A 270 35.12 -1.67 6.73
CA ARG A 270 35.99 -1.48 7.90
C ARG A 270 37.15 -0.50 7.62
N ARG A 271 37.09 0.28 6.54
CA ARG A 271 38.19 1.16 6.12
C ARG A 271 38.22 2.50 6.85
N SER A 272 37.15 2.95 7.48
CA SER A 272 37.18 4.27 8.16
C SER A 272 37.65 4.20 9.62
N PHE A 273 37.50 3.06 10.31
CA PHE A 273 38.02 2.94 11.69
C PHE A 273 39.55 2.84 11.74
N ALA A 274 40.18 2.20 10.74
CA ALA A 274 41.64 2.11 10.66
C ALA A 274 42.30 3.45 10.32
N VAL A 275 41.71 4.24 9.41
CA VAL A 275 42.25 5.56 9.06
C VAL A 275 42.04 6.59 10.18
N GLN A 276 40.93 6.51 10.94
CA GLN A 276 40.71 7.41 12.07
C GLN A 276 41.59 7.05 13.28
N THR A 277 41.90 5.77 13.50
CA THR A 277 42.89 5.39 14.52
C THR A 277 44.32 5.80 14.12
N GLN A 278 44.65 5.80 12.84
CA GLN A 278 45.94 6.27 12.35
C GLN A 278 46.09 7.80 12.43
N ALA A 279 45.06 8.57 12.05
CA ALA A 279 45.06 10.02 12.17
C ALA A 279 45.05 10.50 13.65
N ILE A 280 44.36 9.77 14.55
CA ILE A 280 44.44 10.03 15.99
C ILE A 280 45.81 9.63 16.54
N GLY A 281 46.44 8.58 16.01
CA GLY A 281 47.81 8.17 16.35
C GLY A 281 48.84 9.25 16.01
N GLU A 282 48.80 9.77 14.79
CA GLU A 282 49.71 10.81 14.30
C GLU A 282 49.47 12.17 15.00
N ALA A 283 48.22 12.55 15.26
CA ALA A 283 47.90 13.76 16.01
C ALA A 283 48.36 13.70 17.48
N VAL A 284 48.40 12.50 18.08
CA VAL A 284 48.92 12.29 19.45
C VAL A 284 50.44 12.35 19.50
N GLU A 285 51.12 12.07 18.39
CA GLU A 285 52.57 12.10 18.29
C GLU A 285 53.13 13.52 18.14
N LEU A 286 52.33 14.45 17.61
CA LEU A 286 52.69 15.87 17.45
C LEU A 286 52.41 16.74 18.70
N LEU A 287 51.84 16.17 19.78
CA LEU A 287 51.58 16.91 21.02
C LEU A 287 52.85 17.02 21.90
N PRO A 288 53.10 18.18 22.52
CA PRO A 288 54.24 18.36 23.43
C PRO A 288 54.17 17.42 24.65
N SER A 289 55.34 16.93 25.08
CA SER A 289 55.54 15.88 26.11
C SER A 289 54.64 15.97 27.38
N PRO A 290 54.41 17.15 28.00
CA PRO A 290 53.54 17.22 29.18
C PRO A 290 52.05 16.93 28.86
N ALA A 291 51.57 17.30 27.68
CA ALA A 291 50.18 17.07 27.26
C ALA A 291 49.93 15.61 26.86
N ARG A 292 50.91 14.96 26.20
CA ARG A 292 50.86 13.52 25.84
C ARG A 292 50.67 12.64 27.08
N SER A 293 51.33 13.00 28.18
CA SER A 293 51.30 12.27 29.45
C SER A 293 49.95 12.38 30.18
N GLN A 294 49.29 13.54 30.14
CA GLN A 294 47.95 13.71 30.73
C GLN A 294 46.87 12.97 29.92
N MET A 295 46.96 12.99 28.59
CA MET A 295 45.97 12.33 27.74
C MET A 295 46.03 10.79 27.82
N LEU A 296 47.24 10.23 27.92
CA LEU A 296 47.43 8.79 28.13
C LEU A 296 46.94 8.33 29.52
N ARG A 297 47.10 9.15 30.58
CA ARG A 297 46.51 8.86 31.90
C ARG A 297 44.99 8.85 31.89
N HIS A 298 44.34 9.74 31.12
CA HIS A 298 42.88 9.80 31.03
C HIS A 298 42.27 8.63 30.23
N LYS A 299 42.99 8.08 29.24
CA LYS A 299 42.55 6.86 28.53
C LYS A 299 42.66 5.61 29.38
N SER A 300 43.70 5.50 30.21
CA SER A 300 43.88 4.34 31.10
C SER A 300 42.76 4.22 32.15
N SER A 301 42.25 5.35 32.65
CA SER A 301 41.15 5.35 33.64
C SER A 301 39.75 5.09 33.04
N SER A 302 39.52 5.43 31.77
CA SER A 302 38.23 5.19 31.11
C SER A 302 38.07 3.75 30.61
N VAL A 303 39.15 3.12 30.15
CA VAL A 303 39.14 1.69 29.74
C VAL A 303 38.94 0.77 30.96
N ALA A 304 39.52 1.11 32.12
CA ALA A 304 39.33 0.36 33.35
C ALA A 304 37.88 0.43 33.91
N ARG A 305 37.11 1.48 33.61
CA ARG A 305 35.69 1.58 34.00
C ARG A 305 34.74 0.86 33.05
N SER A 306 35.08 0.73 31.77
CA SER A 306 34.25 0.00 30.80
C SER A 306 34.35 -1.52 30.98
N SER A 307 35.51 -2.04 31.40
CA SER A 307 35.69 -3.49 31.64
C SER A 307 35.01 -4.02 32.92
N LYS A 308 34.47 -3.15 33.79
CA LYS A 308 33.77 -3.55 35.03
C LYS A 308 32.25 -3.70 34.89
N ARG A 309 31.67 -3.46 33.72
CA ARG A 309 30.21 -3.44 33.51
C ARG A 309 29.64 -4.63 32.74
N THR A 310 30.41 -5.69 32.53
CA THR A 310 29.99 -6.91 31.80
C THR A 310 29.83 -8.17 32.65
N HIS A 311 29.87 -8.08 33.99
CA HIS A 311 29.55 -9.22 34.87
C HIS A 311 28.46 -8.86 35.89
N SER A 312 27.20 -8.87 35.45
CA SER A 312 26.04 -9.17 36.30
C SER A 312 24.79 -9.38 35.43
N SER A 313 24.66 -10.57 34.84
CA SER A 313 23.33 -11.09 34.50
C SER A 313 23.19 -12.46 35.17
N SER A 314 22.50 -12.43 36.30
CA SER A 314 21.99 -13.58 37.02
C SER A 314 21.05 -14.38 36.11
N SER A 315 21.40 -15.64 35.88
CA SER A 315 20.50 -16.65 35.34
C SER A 315 19.38 -16.94 36.36
N PRO A 316 18.10 -16.97 35.97
CA PRO A 316 17.10 -17.71 36.72
C PRO A 316 17.06 -19.15 36.22
N ASN A 317 17.13 -20.06 37.19
CA ASN A 317 17.02 -21.51 37.05
C ASN A 317 15.76 -21.91 36.27
N LEU A 318 15.96 -22.75 35.25
CA LEU A 318 14.90 -23.49 34.58
C LEU A 318 14.99 -24.94 35.08
N SER A 319 14.08 -25.31 35.98
CA SER A 319 13.83 -26.72 36.35
C SER A 319 12.32 -26.96 36.33
N ASP A 320 11.94 -27.90 35.47
CA ASP A 320 10.77 -28.79 35.55
C ASP A 320 9.35 -28.21 35.63
N CYS A 321 8.62 -28.32 34.51
CA CYS A 321 7.24 -28.80 34.57
C CYS A 321 6.84 -29.48 33.25
N THR A 322 6.86 -30.82 33.27
CA THR A 322 6.23 -31.69 32.29
C THR A 322 4.70 -31.72 32.47
N LYS A 323 3.98 -31.70 31.33
CA LYS A 323 2.64 -32.28 31.07
C LYS A 323 1.43 -31.83 31.91
N SER A 324 0.52 -31.09 31.27
CA SER A 324 -0.95 -31.22 31.41
C SER A 324 -1.64 -30.27 30.42
N SER A 325 -2.03 -30.69 29.21
CA SER A 325 -3.39 -31.12 28.84
C SER A 325 -4.53 -30.53 29.69
N ARG A 326 -5.17 -29.44 29.24
CA ARG A 326 -6.64 -29.29 29.24
C ARG A 326 -7.12 -28.03 28.51
N ARG A 327 -8.29 -28.22 27.90
CA ARG A 327 -9.14 -27.31 27.13
C ARG A 327 -9.69 -26.14 27.99
N GLY A 328 -9.95 -25.02 27.33
CA GLY A 328 -10.90 -23.96 27.70
C GLY A 328 -10.86 -22.92 26.57
N GLN A 329 -11.80 -22.80 25.63
CA GLN A 329 -13.23 -22.46 25.74
C GLN A 329 -13.47 -21.28 26.69
N CYS A 330 -13.33 -20.06 26.15
CA CYS A 330 -14.00 -18.87 26.66
C CYS A 330 -15.20 -18.59 25.76
N ALA A 331 -16.39 -18.99 26.23
CA ALA A 331 -17.66 -18.47 25.77
C ALA A 331 -17.89 -17.12 26.47
N PHE A 332 -18.21 -16.08 25.71
CA PHE A 332 -18.70 -14.82 26.27
C PHE A 332 -20.23 -14.90 26.27
N SER A 333 -20.79 -14.99 27.48
CA SER A 333 -22.22 -14.95 27.76
C SER A 333 -22.67 -13.49 27.83
N MET A 334 -23.73 -13.19 27.11
CA MET A 334 -24.44 -11.91 27.08
C MET A 334 -25.68 -12.09 27.93
N ASP A 335 -25.72 -11.49 29.12
CA ASP A 335 -26.93 -11.17 29.89
C ASP A 335 -26.50 -10.40 31.14
N ASP A 336 -26.77 -9.10 31.17
CA ASP A 336 -27.49 -8.53 32.30
C ASP A 336 -28.07 -7.16 31.97
N LEU A 337 -29.38 -7.10 32.19
CA LEU A 337 -30.33 -6.04 31.93
C LEU A 337 -30.68 -5.40 33.29
N ASN A 338 -30.63 -4.08 33.40
CA ASN A 338 -31.58 -3.32 34.23
C ASN A 338 -31.53 -1.84 33.80
N ARG A 339 -32.54 -1.30 33.10
CA ARG A 339 -33.92 -0.96 33.52
C ARG A 339 -33.98 0.31 34.37
N SER A 340 -34.44 1.39 33.74
CA SER A 340 -35.24 2.42 34.40
C SER A 340 -36.29 2.97 33.43
N HIS A 341 -37.45 3.25 34.02
CA HIS A 341 -38.76 3.52 33.46
C HIS A 341 -38.88 4.85 32.71
N PHE A 342 -39.74 4.91 31.69
CA PHE A 342 -40.84 5.89 31.66
C PHE A 342 -42.01 5.40 30.80
N THR A 343 -43.22 5.63 31.31
CA THR A 343 -44.51 5.10 30.89
C THR A 343 -45.30 6.07 30.01
N HIS A 344 -46.10 5.48 29.10
CA HIS A 344 -47.43 5.91 28.60
C HIS A 344 -47.62 7.32 28.01
N GLU A 345 -48.06 7.40 26.75
CA GLU A 345 -49.45 7.78 26.45
C GLU A 345 -49.91 7.30 25.07
N SER A 346 -51.22 7.09 24.95
CA SER A 346 -51.96 6.35 23.92
C SER A 346 -52.79 7.29 23.04
N THR A 347 -53.36 6.72 21.97
CA THR A 347 -54.40 7.24 21.04
C THR A 347 -53.88 8.19 19.95
N ARG A 348 -54.27 8.05 18.68
CA ARG A 348 -55.63 7.85 18.16
C ARG A 348 -55.62 7.31 16.72
N LYS A 349 -56.64 6.49 16.43
CA LYS A 349 -57.09 5.99 15.12
C LYS A 349 -57.33 7.13 14.12
N ASN A 350 -57.17 6.86 12.82
CA ASN A 350 -58.26 7.00 11.85
C ASN A 350 -57.94 6.28 10.52
N SER A 351 -58.85 5.39 10.16
CA SER A 351 -59.06 4.78 8.85
C SER A 351 -59.70 5.77 7.88
N CYS A 352 -59.35 5.71 6.59
CA CYS A 352 -60.27 6.04 5.49
C CYS A 352 -60.04 5.10 4.30
N HIS A 353 -61.14 4.50 3.86
CA HIS A 353 -61.34 3.68 2.67
C HIS A 353 -61.35 4.54 1.38
N SER A 354 -60.70 4.02 0.31
CA SER A 354 -61.17 3.75 -1.08
C SER A 354 -62.04 4.77 -1.88
N PRO A 355 -62.22 4.66 -3.23
CA PRO A 355 -61.47 4.03 -4.33
C PRO A 355 -61.43 4.86 -5.68
N THR A 356 -60.93 4.20 -6.76
CA THR A 356 -61.20 4.38 -8.22
C THR A 356 -60.61 5.59 -8.99
N ARG A 357 -59.90 5.32 -10.12
CA ARG A 357 -60.48 5.30 -11.49
C ARG A 357 -59.43 4.99 -12.57
N GLU A 358 -59.85 4.18 -13.54
CA GLU A 358 -59.21 3.90 -14.83
C GLU A 358 -58.99 5.16 -15.67
N GLN A 359 -57.96 5.16 -16.53
CA GLN A 359 -58.07 5.63 -17.91
C GLN A 359 -56.86 5.18 -18.76
N SER A 360 -57.17 4.39 -19.80
CA SER A 360 -56.32 4.13 -20.96
C SER A 360 -56.50 5.26 -21.98
N PRO A 361 -55.48 5.58 -22.79
CA PRO A 361 -55.71 6.20 -24.08
C PRO A 361 -55.28 5.26 -25.22
N SER A 362 -56.26 4.94 -26.05
CA SER A 362 -56.14 4.56 -27.45
C SER A 362 -55.26 5.54 -28.24
N ARG A 363 -54.39 5.01 -29.11
CA ARG A 363 -53.78 5.77 -30.21
C ARG A 363 -54.11 5.09 -31.54
N LEU A 364 -54.51 5.96 -32.47
CA LEU A 364 -54.55 5.81 -33.92
C LEU A 364 -53.18 5.45 -34.50
#